data_AF-A0A928SY23-F1
#
_entry.id   AF-A0A928SY23-F1
#
_cell.length_a   1.000
_cell.length_b   1.000
_cell.length_c   1.000
_cell.angle_alpha   90.00
_cell.angle_beta   90.00
_cell.angle_gamma   90.00
#
_symmetry.space_group_name_H-M   'P 1'
#
loop_
_entity.id
_entity.type
_entity.pdbx_description
1 polymer ?
#
loop_
_entity_poly.entity_id
_entity_poly.type
_entity_poly.pdbx_seq_one_letter_code
_entity_poly.pdbx_strand_id
1 'polypeptide(L)'
;MGSVELEPLESDRVAARVAAATVLGIDGSRLRVRELWRDAPTVTTFLRHYGCLFCHEMVAEVIRATPELIERGARVVLVGNGSVEQAHRFFTAKGLPREGCTVVTDPERSSYQAAELERGFAKTFLNAGSQRAFRRARQDGHGISGWLGDLTQLGGTLVTRPPARLEYFHRSDFAGDHPDMSQVARAVDAAVRAHGTLASFSAGSG
;
A
#
# COMPACT_ATOMS: atom_id res chain seq x y z
N MET A 1 13.27 -15.22 9.28
CA MET A 1 11.97 -15.77 8.82
C MET A 1 11.51 -14.79 7.77
N GLY A 2 12.00 -14.88 6.54
CA GLY A 2 11.60 -15.93 5.60
C GLY A 2 10.36 -15.42 4.89
N SER A 3 10.51 -14.35 4.10
CA SER A 3 9.49 -13.91 3.16
C SER A 3 9.10 -15.13 2.33
N VAL A 4 7.88 -15.64 2.53
CA VAL A 4 7.36 -16.72 1.72
C VAL A 4 7.25 -16.16 0.31
N GLU A 5 8.22 -16.49 -0.53
CA GLU A 5 8.21 -16.16 -1.94
C GLU A 5 7.07 -16.97 -2.55
N LEU A 6 5.94 -16.31 -2.76
CA LEU A 6 4.75 -16.95 -3.31
C LEU A 6 5.05 -17.34 -4.77
N GLU A 7 4.72 -18.58 -5.12
CA GLU A 7 4.81 -19.06 -6.50
C GLU A 7 4.08 -18.07 -7.45
N PRO A 8 4.57 -17.80 -8.66
CA PRO A 8 4.04 -16.74 -9.53
C PRO A 8 2.52 -16.79 -9.73
N LEU A 9 1.93 -17.99 -9.79
CA LEU A 9 0.48 -18.18 -9.92
C LEU A 9 -0.30 -17.87 -8.64
N GLU A 10 0.28 -18.08 -7.46
CA GLU A 10 -0.34 -17.75 -6.18
C GLU A 10 -0.26 -16.24 -5.89
N SER A 11 0.89 -15.64 -6.21
CA SER A 11 1.10 -14.19 -6.19
C SER A 11 0.04 -13.44 -7.01
N ASP A 12 -0.25 -13.91 -8.23
CA ASP A 12 -1.26 -13.30 -9.08
C ASP A 12 -2.69 -13.52 -8.60
N ARG A 13 -2.97 -14.60 -7.86
CA ARG A 13 -4.27 -14.80 -7.20
C ARG A 13 -4.50 -13.76 -6.12
N VAL A 14 -3.47 -13.41 -5.34
CA VAL A 14 -3.55 -12.32 -4.35
C VAL A 14 -3.89 -11.01 -5.05
N ALA A 15 -3.13 -10.64 -6.09
CA ALA A 15 -3.41 -9.42 -6.86
C ALA A 15 -4.83 -9.41 -7.46
N ALA A 16 -5.30 -10.55 -7.99
CA ALA A 16 -6.65 -10.67 -8.55
C ALA A 16 -7.75 -10.50 -7.49
N ARG A 17 -7.57 -11.07 -6.28
CA ARG A 17 -8.49 -10.90 -5.16
C ARG A 17 -8.52 -9.46 -4.68
N VAL A 18 -7.35 -8.83 -4.53
CA VAL A 18 -7.25 -7.42 -4.14
C VAL A 18 -7.91 -6.52 -5.19
N ALA A 19 -7.64 -6.74 -6.49
CA ALA A 19 -8.27 -6.02 -7.59
C ALA A 19 -9.81 -6.17 -7.63
N ALA A 20 -10.33 -7.23 -7.01
CA ALA A 20 -11.76 -7.49 -6.84
C ALA A 20 -12.30 -7.05 -5.46
N ALA A 21 -11.53 -6.38 -4.62
CA ALA A 21 -12.05 -5.80 -3.40
C ALA A 21 -12.69 -4.43 -3.66
N THR A 22 -13.62 -4.06 -2.77
CA THR A 22 -14.30 -2.76 -2.81
C THR A 22 -13.69 -1.86 -1.74
N VAL A 23 -13.41 -0.62 -2.12
CA VAL A 23 -12.87 0.44 -1.26
C VAL A 23 -13.71 1.70 -1.42
N LEU A 24 -13.57 2.64 -0.48
CA LEU A 24 -14.25 3.91 -0.49
C LEU A 24 -13.26 5.03 -0.82
N GLY A 25 -13.62 5.88 -1.78
CA GLY A 25 -12.96 7.17 -1.98
C GLY A 25 -13.18 8.08 -0.77
N ILE A 26 -12.31 9.09 -0.62
CA ILE A 26 -12.45 10.10 0.44
C ILE A 26 -13.68 11.00 0.28
N ASP A 27 -14.32 10.95 -0.88
CA ASP A 27 -15.61 11.58 -1.22
C ASP A 27 -16.82 10.65 -0.95
N GLY A 28 -16.58 9.43 -0.48
CA GLY A 28 -17.61 8.41 -0.24
C GLY A 28 -17.98 7.57 -1.46
N SER A 29 -17.34 7.79 -2.61
CA SER A 29 -17.54 6.95 -3.80
C SER A 29 -17.14 5.49 -3.53
N ARG A 30 -17.89 4.53 -4.05
CA ARG A 30 -17.52 3.11 -3.99
C ARG A 30 -16.72 2.74 -5.23
N LEU A 31 -15.51 2.23 -5.04
CA LEU A 31 -14.58 1.88 -6.10
C LEU A 31 -14.14 0.43 -5.94
N ARG A 32 -13.84 -0.23 -7.05
CA ARG A 32 -13.08 -1.49 -7.06
C ARG A 32 -11.60 -1.14 -7.17
N VAL A 33 -10.74 -1.87 -6.46
CA VAL A 33 -9.30 -1.61 -6.50
C VAL A 33 -8.72 -1.69 -7.93
N ARG A 34 -9.26 -2.58 -8.78
CA ARG A 34 -8.88 -2.64 -10.22
C ARG A 34 -9.06 -1.33 -10.98
N GLU A 35 -9.96 -0.45 -10.56
CA GLU A 35 -10.18 0.83 -11.22
C GLU A 35 -9.01 1.78 -10.97
N LEU A 36 -8.33 1.61 -9.82
CA LEU A 36 -7.14 2.37 -9.46
C LEU A 36 -5.92 1.92 -10.29
N TRP A 37 -5.87 0.62 -10.65
CA TRP A 37 -4.71 -0.02 -11.29
C TRP A 37 -4.86 -0.25 -12.80
N ARG A 38 -5.98 0.16 -13.39
CA ARG A 38 -6.42 -0.30 -14.73
C ARG A 38 -5.40 -0.03 -15.83
N ASP A 39 -4.75 1.14 -15.79
CA ASP A 39 -4.02 1.67 -16.94
C ASP A 39 -2.51 1.79 -16.71
N ALA A 40 -2.03 1.46 -15.51
CA ALA A 40 -0.62 1.63 -15.16
C ALA A 40 -0.23 0.69 -14.01
N PRO A 41 1.06 0.31 -13.93
CA PRO A 41 1.64 -0.21 -12.71
C PRO A 41 1.27 0.66 -11.50
N THR A 42 0.95 0.04 -10.38
CA THR A 42 0.47 0.75 -9.20
C THR A 42 1.14 0.22 -7.94
N VAL A 43 1.64 1.14 -7.13
CA VAL A 43 2.13 0.89 -5.77
C VAL A 43 0.95 1.08 -4.82
N THR A 44 0.46 -0.01 -4.22
CA THR A 44 -0.62 0.04 -3.23
C THR A 44 -0.06 -0.23 -1.85
N THR A 45 -0.17 0.74 -0.95
CA THR A 45 0.27 0.61 0.44
C THR A 45 -0.92 0.59 1.38
N PHE A 46 -1.08 -0.54 2.06
CA PHE A 46 -2.04 -0.74 3.14
C PHE A 46 -1.45 -0.19 4.43
N LEU A 47 -2.14 0.80 4.98
CA LEU A 47 -1.76 1.45 6.23
C LEU A 47 -2.26 0.63 7.42
N ARG A 48 -1.63 0.86 8.57
CA ARG A 48 -2.10 0.28 9.85
C ARG A 48 -3.45 0.88 10.24
N HIS A 49 -3.43 2.03 10.92
CA HIS A 49 -4.63 2.72 11.37
C HIS A 49 -4.32 4.22 11.54
N TYR A 50 -5.35 5.06 11.46
CA TYR A 50 -5.15 6.50 11.56
C TYR A 50 -4.74 6.87 13.00
N GLY A 51 -3.64 7.61 13.16
CA GLY A 51 -3.07 7.96 14.46
C GLY A 51 -1.94 7.06 14.96
N CYS A 52 -1.67 5.93 14.29
CA CYS A 52 -0.50 5.11 14.57
C CYS A 52 0.79 5.82 14.15
N LEU A 53 1.78 5.92 15.05
CA LEU A 53 3.10 6.47 14.75
C LEU A 53 3.76 5.84 13.50
N PHE A 54 3.68 4.51 13.33
CA PHE A 54 4.20 3.83 12.13
C PHE A 54 3.41 4.16 10.86
N CYS A 55 2.11 4.42 10.97
CA CYS A 55 1.32 4.92 9.84
C CYS A 55 1.77 6.33 9.42
N HIS A 56 2.08 7.20 10.38
CA HIS A 56 2.62 8.53 10.08
C HIS A 56 3.98 8.47 9.38
N GLU A 57 4.85 7.55 9.81
CA GLU A 57 6.17 7.27 9.22
C GLU A 57 6.03 6.71 7.79
N MET A 58 5.27 5.62 7.60
CA MET A 58 5.04 5.03 6.27
C MET A 58 4.48 6.03 5.27
N VAL A 59 3.49 6.84 5.68
CA VAL A 59 2.90 7.87 4.82
C VAL A 59 3.92 8.94 4.44
N ALA A 60 4.84 9.31 5.36
CA ALA A 60 5.90 10.27 5.05
C ALA A 60 6.91 9.70 4.05
N GLU A 61 7.26 8.41 4.17
CA GLU A 61 8.11 7.71 3.21
C GLU A 61 7.47 7.63 1.83
N VAL A 62 6.20 7.21 1.75
CA VAL A 62 5.47 7.15 0.47
C VAL A 62 5.37 8.53 -0.15
N ILE A 63 4.99 9.57 0.60
CA ILE A 63 4.91 10.95 0.08
C ILE A 63 6.23 11.39 -0.54
N ARG A 64 7.35 11.07 0.11
CA ARG A 64 8.68 11.42 -0.38
C ARG A 64 9.02 10.68 -1.68
N ALA A 65 8.61 9.42 -1.81
CA ALA A 65 8.85 8.59 -2.98
C ALA A 65 7.86 8.86 -4.13
N THR A 66 6.67 9.39 -3.85
CA THR A 66 5.58 9.56 -4.83
C THR A 66 6.00 10.27 -6.13
N PRO A 67 6.72 11.41 -6.12
CA PRO A 67 7.12 12.07 -7.37
C PRO A 67 7.96 11.16 -8.27
N GLU A 68 8.95 10.47 -7.70
CA GLU A 68 9.82 9.54 -8.43
C GLU A 68 9.02 8.34 -8.96
N LEU A 69 8.11 7.77 -8.17
CA LEU A 69 7.29 6.64 -8.59
C LEU A 69 6.36 7.02 -9.76
N ILE A 70 5.80 8.24 -9.73
CA ILE A 70 4.96 8.76 -10.82
C ILE A 70 5.79 9.02 -12.09
N GLU A 71 6.97 9.63 -11.97
CA GLU A 71 7.87 9.84 -13.11
C GLU A 71 8.29 8.53 -13.79
N ARG A 72 8.43 7.45 -13.00
CA ARG A 72 8.68 6.10 -13.51
C ARG A 72 7.47 5.47 -14.22
N GLY A 73 6.29 6.09 -14.14
CA GLY A 73 5.06 5.63 -14.79
C GLY A 73 4.14 4.79 -13.90
N ALA A 74 4.34 4.81 -12.58
CA ALA A 74 3.42 4.17 -11.64
C ALA A 74 2.37 5.14 -11.09
N ARG A 75 1.25 4.58 -10.64
CA ARG A 75 0.31 5.25 -9.73
C ARG A 75 0.62 4.89 -8.29
N VAL A 76 0.26 5.75 -7.35
CA VAL A 76 0.37 5.47 -5.90
C VAL A 76 -1.02 5.41 -5.30
N VAL A 77 -1.30 4.36 -4.52
CA VAL A 77 -2.56 4.18 -3.80
C VAL A 77 -2.27 3.94 -2.32
N LEU A 78 -2.90 4.73 -1.46
CA LEU A 78 -2.89 4.51 -0.01
C LEU A 78 -4.25 3.98 0.43
N VAL A 79 -4.25 2.85 1.14
CA VAL A 79 -5.46 2.21 1.67
C VAL A 79 -5.44 2.26 3.19
N GLY A 80 -6.34 3.01 3.80
CA GLY A 80 -6.57 2.93 5.26
C GLY A 80 -7.75 2.04 5.62
N ASN A 81 -8.07 1.96 6.91
CA ASN A 81 -9.12 1.10 7.47
C ASN A 81 -10.15 1.85 8.35
N GLY A 82 -10.09 3.18 8.39
CA GLY A 82 -11.04 4.00 9.16
C GLY A 82 -12.22 4.48 8.31
N SER A 83 -13.09 5.30 8.89
CA SER A 83 -14.21 5.90 8.14
C SER A 83 -13.72 6.85 7.04
N VAL A 84 -14.59 7.15 6.07
CA VAL A 84 -14.33 8.15 5.01
C VAL A 84 -13.95 9.50 5.61
N GLU A 85 -14.64 9.92 6.68
CA GLU A 85 -14.34 11.16 7.38
C GLU A 85 -12.95 11.14 8.04
N GLN A 86 -12.58 10.03 8.68
CA GLN A 86 -11.25 9.88 9.29
C GLN A 86 -10.15 9.91 8.22
N ALA A 87 -10.36 9.22 7.09
CA ALA A 87 -9.47 9.24 5.94
C ALA A 87 -9.30 10.68 5.43
N HIS A 88 -10.40 11.37 5.13
CA HIS A 88 -10.38 12.75 4.65
C HIS A 88 -9.58 13.67 5.58
N ARG A 89 -9.85 13.62 6.90
CA ARG A 89 -9.12 14.42 7.90
C ARG A 89 -7.63 14.09 7.93
N PHE A 90 -7.29 12.81 8.02
CA PHE A 90 -5.90 12.35 8.13
C PHE A 90 -5.08 12.75 6.90
N PHE A 91 -5.61 12.51 5.71
CA PHE A 91 -4.89 12.75 4.46
C PHE A 91 -4.83 14.23 4.07
N THR A 92 -5.85 15.02 4.44
CA THR A 92 -5.78 16.49 4.36
C THR A 92 -4.65 17.04 5.24
N ALA A 93 -4.56 16.57 6.49
CA ALA A 93 -3.51 16.99 7.42
C ALA A 93 -2.10 16.58 6.97
N LYS A 94 -1.99 15.55 6.12
CA LYS A 94 -0.72 15.07 5.56
C LYS A 94 -0.28 15.77 4.28
N GLY A 95 -1.14 16.58 3.66
CA GLY A 95 -0.78 17.33 2.46
C GLY A 95 -0.40 16.46 1.26
N LEU A 96 -1.08 15.32 1.07
CA LEU A 96 -0.79 14.41 -0.05
C LEU A 96 -0.95 15.12 -1.41
N PRO A 97 -0.04 14.87 -2.37
CA PRO A 97 -0.21 15.36 -3.74
C PRO A 97 -1.48 14.75 -4.34
N ARG A 98 -2.26 15.57 -5.04
CA ARG A 98 -3.52 15.11 -5.67
C ARG A 98 -3.30 14.40 -7.00
N GLU A 99 -2.20 14.68 -7.68
CA GLU A 99 -1.90 14.10 -8.99
C GLU A 99 -1.07 12.82 -8.83
N GLY A 100 -1.49 11.74 -9.47
CA GLY A 100 -0.83 10.43 -9.45
C GLY A 100 -0.87 9.65 -8.11
N CYS A 101 -1.37 10.27 -7.03
CA CYS A 101 -1.61 9.61 -5.75
C CYS A 101 -3.10 9.59 -5.42
N THR A 102 -3.67 8.39 -5.25
CA THR A 102 -5.06 8.19 -4.85
C THR A 102 -5.12 7.66 -3.42
N VAL A 103 -6.12 8.14 -2.70
CA VAL A 103 -6.36 7.79 -1.31
C VAL A 103 -7.72 7.15 -1.21
N VAL A 104 -7.76 5.98 -0.58
CA VAL A 104 -8.99 5.25 -0.31
C VAL A 104 -8.99 4.71 1.11
N THR A 105 -10.15 4.32 1.59
CA THR A 105 -10.31 3.61 2.85
C THR A 105 -11.19 2.39 2.71
N ASP A 106 -10.92 1.36 3.50
CA ASP A 106 -11.66 0.12 3.53
C ASP A 106 -12.02 -0.25 4.98
N PRO A 107 -13.14 0.29 5.51
CA PRO A 107 -13.58 0.01 6.87
C PRO A 107 -13.88 -1.48 7.11
N GLU A 108 -14.33 -2.18 6.07
CA GLU A 108 -14.63 -3.63 6.12
C GLU A 108 -13.35 -4.49 6.05
N ARG A 109 -12.23 -3.89 5.62
CA ARG A 109 -10.92 -4.55 5.45
C ARG A 109 -10.96 -5.72 4.47
N SER A 110 -11.90 -5.70 3.53
CA SER A 110 -12.04 -6.74 2.51
C SER A 110 -10.80 -6.80 1.58
N SER A 111 -10.27 -5.65 1.18
CA SER A 111 -9.05 -5.51 0.37
C SER A 111 -7.80 -5.95 1.15
N TYR A 112 -7.75 -5.62 2.44
CA TYR A 112 -6.68 -6.03 3.34
C TYR A 112 -6.65 -7.56 3.55
N GLN A 113 -7.81 -8.18 3.75
CA GLN A 113 -7.93 -9.64 3.86
C GLN A 113 -7.62 -10.33 2.51
N ALA A 114 -8.04 -9.73 1.39
CA ALA A 114 -7.71 -10.21 0.06
C ALA A 114 -6.21 -10.17 -0.24
N ALA A 115 -5.49 -9.20 0.34
CA ALA A 115 -4.04 -9.10 0.29
C ALA A 115 -3.33 -10.09 1.23
N GLU A 116 -4.07 -10.82 2.08
CA GLU A 116 -3.52 -11.76 3.06
C GLU A 116 -2.51 -11.09 4.01
N LEU A 117 -2.84 -9.86 4.41
CA LEU A 117 -2.05 -9.10 5.37
C LEU A 117 -2.39 -9.49 6.80
N GLU A 118 -1.40 -9.32 7.68
CA GLU A 118 -1.45 -9.89 9.02
C GLU A 118 -1.78 -8.88 10.11
N ARG A 119 -2.51 -9.36 11.11
CA ARG A 119 -2.83 -8.64 12.35
C ARG A 119 -2.41 -9.47 13.55
N GLY A 120 -1.94 -8.82 14.61
CA GLY A 120 -1.60 -9.55 15.82
C GLY A 120 -1.04 -8.68 16.94
N PHE A 121 -1.49 -8.95 18.17
CA PHE A 121 -1.03 -8.22 19.35
C PHE A 121 0.47 -8.43 19.58
N ALA A 122 0.96 -9.67 19.56
CA ALA A 122 2.37 -9.97 19.78
C ALA A 122 3.27 -9.32 18.71
N LYS A 123 2.85 -9.42 17.43
CA LYS A 123 3.55 -8.77 16.30
C LYS A 123 3.56 -7.24 16.41
N THR A 124 2.55 -6.65 17.05
CA THR A 124 2.44 -5.20 17.20
C THR A 124 3.21 -4.66 18.41
N PHE A 125 3.09 -5.32 19.57
CA PHE A 125 3.52 -4.74 20.85
C PHE A 125 4.66 -5.49 21.52
N LEU A 126 4.85 -6.78 21.20
CA LEU A 126 5.84 -7.64 21.87
C LEU A 126 7.05 -7.95 20.97
N ASN A 127 7.00 -7.59 19.69
CA ASN A 127 8.10 -7.84 18.76
C ASN A 127 9.26 -6.84 19.00
N ALA A 128 10.48 -7.37 19.12
CA ALA A 128 11.68 -6.54 19.30
C ALA A 128 11.95 -5.59 18.13
N GLY A 129 11.56 -5.97 16.91
CA GLY A 129 11.55 -5.12 15.72
C GLY A 129 10.68 -3.88 15.90
N SER A 130 9.47 -4.04 16.46
CA SER A 130 8.57 -2.91 16.74
C SER A 130 9.15 -1.93 17.75
N GLN A 131 9.89 -2.40 18.75
CA GLN A 131 10.56 -1.51 19.70
C GLN A 131 11.69 -0.69 19.03
N ARG A 132 12.44 -1.29 18.10
CA ARG A 132 13.46 -0.57 17.32
C ARG A 132 12.83 0.44 16.38
N ALA A 133 11.80 0.02 15.64
CA ALA A 133 11.04 0.89 14.75
C ALA A 133 10.44 2.07 15.51
N PHE A 134 9.92 1.84 16.72
CA PHE A 134 9.37 2.91 17.55
C PHE A 134 10.41 3.99 17.87
N ARG A 135 11.63 3.58 18.24
CA ARG A 135 12.73 4.52 18.52
C ARG A 135 13.11 5.32 17.28
N ARG A 136 13.28 4.65 16.13
CA ARG A 136 13.58 5.29 14.83
C ARG A 136 12.52 6.32 14.47
N ALA A 137 11.26 5.92 14.41
CA ALA A 137 10.17 6.81 14.04
C ALA A 137 10.03 8.01 15.00
N ARG A 138 10.28 7.83 16.30
CA ARG A 138 10.31 8.94 17.27
C ARG A 138 11.48 9.90 17.02
N GLN A 139 12.67 9.38 16.67
CA GLN A 139 13.83 10.19 16.31
C GLN A 139 13.57 11.00 15.04
N ASP A 140 12.84 10.43 14.08
CA ASP A 140 12.40 11.09 12.85
C ASP A 140 11.21 12.05 13.05
N GLY A 141 10.81 12.29 14.32
CA GLY A 141 9.79 13.28 14.68
C GLY A 141 8.35 12.78 14.56
N HIS A 142 8.11 11.50 14.29
CA HIS A 142 6.77 10.95 14.25
C HIS A 142 6.19 10.72 15.65
N GLY A 143 4.87 10.88 15.76
CA GLY A 143 4.12 10.81 17.01
C GLY A 143 2.85 9.98 16.87
N ILE A 144 2.34 9.50 18.00
CA ILE A 144 1.00 8.91 18.07
C ILE A 144 0.00 10.07 18.15
N SER A 145 -0.94 10.13 17.22
CA SER A 145 -1.99 11.17 17.22
C SER A 145 -3.38 10.61 17.53
N GLY A 146 -3.49 9.30 17.80
CA GLY A 146 -4.74 8.68 18.21
C GLY A 146 -4.77 7.17 18.04
N TRP A 147 -5.84 6.56 18.55
CA TRP A 147 -6.10 5.13 18.52
C TRP A 147 -7.34 4.85 17.66
N LEU A 148 -7.28 5.20 16.37
CA LEU A 148 -8.44 5.11 15.48
C LEU A 148 -8.33 3.89 14.57
N GLY A 149 -9.18 2.88 14.77
CA GLY A 149 -9.24 1.67 13.96
C GLY A 149 -8.69 0.42 14.67
N ASP A 150 -8.35 -0.63 13.91
CA ASP A 150 -7.77 -1.86 14.47
C ASP A 150 -6.30 -1.64 14.83
N LEU A 151 -6.00 -1.56 16.14
CA LEU A 151 -4.65 -1.35 16.66
C LEU A 151 -3.68 -2.50 16.37
N THR A 152 -4.19 -3.67 16.02
CA THR A 152 -3.38 -4.88 15.77
C THR A 152 -3.09 -5.11 14.29
N GLN A 153 -3.74 -4.35 13.40
CA GLN A 153 -3.49 -4.40 11.96
C GLN A 153 -2.05 -3.97 11.65
N LEU A 154 -1.32 -4.76 10.86
CA LEU A 154 -0.02 -4.40 10.29
C LEU A 154 -0.17 -3.75 8.91
N GLY A 155 0.94 -3.26 8.36
CA GLY A 155 0.98 -2.68 7.02
C GLY A 155 1.32 -3.69 5.94
N GLY A 156 1.41 -3.19 4.71
CA GLY A 156 1.98 -3.94 3.59
C GLY A 156 1.94 -3.12 2.30
N THR A 157 2.81 -3.45 1.35
CA THR A 157 2.92 -2.74 0.07
C THR A 157 3.03 -3.72 -1.07
N LEU A 158 2.19 -3.53 -2.08
CA LEU A 158 2.18 -4.31 -3.31
C LEU A 158 2.58 -3.41 -4.47
N VAL A 159 3.39 -3.94 -5.38
CA VAL A 159 3.51 -3.39 -6.74
C VAL A 159 2.77 -4.33 -7.67
N THR A 160 1.76 -3.80 -8.34
CA THR A 160 0.93 -4.58 -9.27
C THR A 160 0.90 -3.93 -10.64
N ARG A 161 0.66 -4.72 -11.68
CA ARG A 161 0.36 -4.19 -13.02
C ARG A 161 -0.88 -4.84 -13.64
N PRO A 162 -1.51 -4.20 -14.64
CA PRO A 162 -2.60 -4.80 -15.40
C PRO A 162 -2.25 -6.18 -16.00
N PRO A 163 -3.23 -7.12 -16.06
CA PRO A 163 -4.59 -6.98 -15.55
C PRO A 163 -4.76 -7.26 -14.04
N ALA A 164 -3.80 -7.94 -13.41
CA ALA A 164 -3.70 -8.20 -11.96
C ALA A 164 -2.45 -9.05 -11.67
N ARG A 165 -1.28 -8.58 -12.13
CA ARG A 165 -0.02 -9.27 -11.90
C ARG A 165 0.69 -8.67 -10.69
N LEU A 166 1.21 -9.50 -9.80
CA LEU A 166 1.95 -9.08 -8.63
C LEU A 166 3.45 -9.08 -8.95
N GLU A 167 4.08 -7.92 -8.88
CA GLU A 167 5.50 -7.71 -9.23
C GLU A 167 6.38 -7.57 -7.97
N TYR A 168 5.78 -7.16 -6.86
CA TYR A 168 6.44 -7.08 -5.55
C TYR A 168 5.40 -7.13 -4.44
N PHE A 169 5.77 -7.77 -3.33
CA PHE A 169 4.95 -7.77 -2.13
C PHE A 169 5.78 -7.74 -0.86
N HIS A 170 5.67 -6.63 -0.11
CA HIS A 170 6.07 -6.55 1.28
C HIS A 170 4.88 -6.77 2.20
N ARG A 171 4.90 -7.85 2.98
CA ARG A 171 3.98 -8.06 4.11
C ARG A 171 4.73 -7.68 5.39
N SER A 172 4.20 -6.72 6.16
CA SER A 172 4.84 -6.34 7.41
C SER A 172 4.78 -7.49 8.42
N ASP A 173 5.92 -7.90 8.96
CA ASP A 173 6.02 -8.93 9.99
C ASP A 173 5.70 -8.40 11.40
N PHE A 174 5.91 -7.10 11.62
CA PHE A 174 5.69 -6.42 12.89
C PHE A 174 5.32 -4.95 12.67
N ALA A 175 4.84 -4.28 13.71
CA ALA A 175 4.47 -2.87 13.61
C ALA A 175 5.71 -1.99 13.40
N GLY A 176 5.77 -1.25 12.29
CA GLY A 176 6.93 -0.44 11.88
C GLY A 176 7.91 -1.14 10.95
N ASP A 177 7.57 -2.35 10.48
CA ASP A 177 8.26 -3.06 9.40
C ASP A 177 7.78 -2.55 8.03
N HIS A 178 8.46 -1.53 7.52
CA HIS A 178 8.13 -0.90 6.23
C HIS A 178 9.00 -1.46 5.10
N PRO A 179 8.49 -1.50 3.86
CA PRO A 179 9.31 -1.85 2.70
C PRO A 179 10.43 -0.82 2.46
N ASP A 180 11.54 -1.29 1.89
CA ASP A 180 12.56 -0.40 1.33
C ASP A 180 12.01 0.25 0.03
N MET A 181 11.84 1.57 0.05
CA MET A 181 11.35 2.32 -1.12
C MET A 181 12.22 2.13 -2.37
N SER A 182 13.53 1.84 -2.22
CA SER A 182 14.39 1.54 -3.36
C SER A 182 14.04 0.20 -4.02
N GLN A 183 13.62 -0.79 -3.24
CA GLN A 183 13.12 -2.07 -3.76
C GLN A 183 11.79 -1.87 -4.47
N VAL A 184 10.90 -1.06 -3.88
CA VAL A 184 9.61 -0.68 -4.50
C VAL A 184 9.84 0.00 -5.85
N ALA A 185 10.76 0.97 -5.92
CA ALA A 185 11.09 1.66 -7.17
C ALA A 185 11.66 0.71 -8.24
N ARG A 186 12.54 -0.24 -7.86
CA ARG A 186 13.04 -1.27 -8.79
C ARG A 186 11.93 -2.18 -9.32
N ALA A 187 10.98 -2.56 -8.47
CA ALA A 187 9.83 -3.35 -8.87
C ALA A 187 8.90 -2.57 -9.82
N VAL A 188 8.74 -1.26 -9.60
CA VAL A 188 8.03 -0.38 -10.55
C VAL A 188 8.70 -0.40 -11.91
N ASP A 189 10.03 -0.26 -11.99
CA ASP A 189 10.73 -0.30 -13.28
C ASP A 189 10.50 -1.62 -14.04
N ALA A 190 10.52 -2.75 -13.31
CA ALA A 190 10.21 -4.05 -13.89
C ALA A 190 8.77 -4.13 -14.41
N ALA A 191 7.81 -3.66 -13.59
CA ALA A 191 6.39 -3.63 -13.92
C ALA A 191 6.09 -2.77 -15.16
N VAL A 192 6.73 -1.59 -15.26
CA VAL A 192 6.57 -0.65 -16.38
C VAL A 192 7.14 -1.23 -17.67
N ARG A 193 8.35 -1.82 -17.63
CA ARG A 193 8.92 -2.51 -18.80
C ARG A 193 8.00 -3.62 -19.28
N ALA A 194 7.53 -4.49 -18.39
CA ALA A 194 6.64 -5.60 -18.72
C ALA A 194 5.28 -5.11 -19.27
N HIS A 195 4.74 -4.02 -18.72
CA HIS A 195 3.48 -3.44 -19.19
C HIS A 195 3.60 -2.81 -20.59
N GLY A 196 4.67 -2.05 -20.83
CA GLY A 196 4.93 -1.41 -22.13
C GLY A 196 5.13 -2.44 -23.26
N THR A 197 5.83 -3.54 -22.98
CA THR A 197 5.97 -4.64 -23.95
C THR A 197 4.61 -5.20 -24.37
N LEU A 198 3.71 -5.48 -23.42
CA LEU A 198 2.38 -6.02 -23.72
C LEU A 198 1.50 -5.04 -24.52
N ALA A 199 1.55 -3.74 -24.20
CA ALA A 199 0.80 -2.71 -24.93
C ALA A 199 1.26 -2.62 -26.40
N SER A 200 2.56 -2.72 -26.67
CA SER A 200 3.10 -2.70 -28.03
C SER A 200 2.70 -3.93 -28.86
N PHE A 201 2.60 -5.12 -28.25
CA PHE A 201 2.11 -6.32 -28.94
C PHE A 201 0.63 -6.23 -29.32
N SER A 202 -0.22 -5.64 -28.47
CA SER A 202 -1.64 -5.45 -28.79
C SER A 202 -1.92 -4.40 -29.87
N ALA A 203 -1.01 -3.44 -30.06
CA ALA A 203 -1.18 -2.35 -31.02
C ALA A 203 -0.71 -2.71 -32.45
N GLY A 204 0.12 -3.75 -32.61
CA GLY A 204 0.69 -4.17 -33.90
C GLY A 204 -0.12 -5.24 -34.66
N SER A 205 -1.28 -5.65 -34.15
CA SER A 205 -2.14 -6.69 -34.72
C SER A 205 -3.47 -6.16 -35.28
N GLY A 206 -3.52 -4.86 -35.59
CA GLY A 206 -4.68 -4.17 -36.20
C GLY A 206 -4.44 -3.82 -37.65
#